data_AF-A0A5C6AWB5-F1
#
_entry.id   AF-A0A5C6AWB5-F1
#
_cell.length_a   1.000
_cell.length_b   1.000
_cell.length_c   1.000
_cell.angle_alpha   90.00
_cell.angle_beta   90.00
_cell.angle_gamma   90.00
#
_symmetry.space_group_name_H-M   'P 1'
#
loop_
_entity.id
_entity.type
_entity.pdbx_description
1 polymer ?
#
loop_
_entity_poly.entity_id
_entity_poly.type
_entity_poly.pdbx_seq_one_letter_code
_entity_poly.pdbx_strand_id
1 'polypeptide(L)'
;MLARTRFAFALWVVVALSASLGIPNQATAQYSEQQLAKWLKQFPAADVDRDGRLTAAEANAYRSKLMKQDRAGGKQSGAPREFSVDPRWKDERFPSDAMCYRSPQEIAKAYGTVTSRPKPDDGSLRIVGTGHSFMAPGYGCLPKIARAAGFNQQTLLTHTGGGITGSARYKWEQENGIFEFAGQPVPKLLASISNANWDVMMWGPYFNDQPEYYRCWIDFCLRYNPDIKFYLSDAWPQLYQLEKFPSSEAELTAATIARMGKERHTTYASLIEMFNQEYPGKVFVLPTSDAMVLAAERYHRGELPGVDGLHRSVGGKERSLWRDELGHLGPGFDRLEGYVFYATLYGRSPELIDGPIEFGDASDFPSVELDRVFRQIAWQAVVNNPLSGVTASDEVDVIKND
;
A
#
# COMPACT_ATOMS: atom_id res chain seq x y z
N MET A 1 16.89 -10.50 24.52
CA MET A 1 17.55 -10.95 23.27
C MET A 1 16.84 -12.09 22.54
N LEU A 2 15.82 -12.77 23.10
CA LEU A 2 15.06 -13.85 22.41
C LEU A 2 13.73 -13.43 21.75
N ALA A 3 13.28 -12.17 21.88
CA ALA A 3 12.00 -11.73 21.30
C ALA A 3 12.09 -11.25 19.84
N ARG A 4 13.30 -10.89 19.36
CA ARG A 4 13.52 -10.26 18.05
C ARG A 4 13.64 -11.25 16.88
N THR A 5 13.87 -12.53 17.16
CA THR A 5 14.03 -13.56 16.11
C THR A 5 12.69 -14.03 15.53
N ARG A 6 11.57 -13.85 16.24
CA ARG A 6 10.25 -14.42 15.88
C ARG A 6 9.61 -13.80 14.64
N PHE A 7 9.87 -12.53 14.35
CA PHE A 7 9.22 -11.80 13.24
C PHE A 7 9.82 -12.10 11.86
N ALA A 8 11.09 -12.50 11.80
CA ALA A 8 11.80 -12.63 10.52
C ALA A 8 11.40 -13.88 9.71
N PHE A 9 10.89 -14.94 10.36
CA PHE A 9 10.54 -16.19 9.65
C PHE A 9 9.24 -16.09 8.86
N ALA A 10 8.25 -15.37 9.37
CA ALA A 10 6.92 -15.28 8.77
C ALA A 10 6.90 -14.47 7.45
N LEU A 11 7.86 -13.56 7.25
CA LEU A 11 7.84 -12.58 6.16
C LEU A 11 8.44 -13.09 4.83
N TRP A 12 9.31 -14.12 4.87
CA TRP A 12 10.13 -14.50 3.70
C TRP A 12 9.51 -15.53 2.74
N VAL A 13 8.33 -16.09 3.03
CA VAL A 13 7.70 -17.14 2.18
C VAL A 13 6.50 -16.62 1.36
N VAL A 14 6.17 -15.33 1.42
CA VAL A 14 5.04 -14.78 0.62
C VAL A 14 5.38 -14.54 -0.86
N VAL A 15 6.63 -14.78 -1.31
CA VAL A 15 7.08 -14.41 -2.67
C VAL A 15 6.98 -15.54 -3.72
N ALA A 16 6.30 -16.67 -3.47
CA ALA A 16 6.06 -17.63 -4.56
C ALA A 16 4.71 -18.33 -4.41
N LEU A 17 3.70 -17.84 -5.13
CA LEU A 17 2.74 -18.62 -5.94
C LEU A 17 1.59 -17.72 -6.39
N SER A 18 1.63 -17.33 -7.66
CA SER A 18 0.43 -17.10 -8.47
C SER A 18 0.34 -18.25 -9.48
N ALA A 19 -0.89 -18.69 -9.73
CA ALA A 19 -1.34 -19.74 -10.67
C ALA A 19 -1.26 -21.21 -10.19
N SER A 20 -2.36 -21.72 -9.63
CA SER A 20 -3.15 -22.78 -10.29
C SER A 20 -4.44 -23.08 -9.51
N LEU A 21 -5.50 -23.36 -10.26
CA LEU A 21 -6.88 -23.57 -9.83
C LEU A 21 -7.07 -24.91 -9.11
N GLY A 22 -7.95 -24.92 -8.10
CA GLY A 22 -8.90 -26.02 -7.83
C GLY A 22 -8.40 -27.32 -7.17
N ILE A 23 -9.10 -27.69 -6.08
CA ILE A 23 -9.11 -28.95 -5.30
C ILE A 23 -8.17 -28.96 -4.05
N PRO A 24 -8.71 -29.20 -2.83
CA PRO A 24 -7.92 -29.23 -1.61
C PRO A 24 -7.20 -30.57 -1.49
N ASN A 25 -5.97 -30.64 -1.99
CA ASN A 25 -4.98 -31.58 -1.50
C ASN A 25 -3.84 -30.79 -0.87
N GLN A 26 -3.39 -31.24 0.30
CA GLN A 26 -2.27 -30.67 1.04
C GLN A 26 -1.00 -30.73 0.17
N ALA A 27 -0.78 -29.72 -0.66
CA ALA A 27 0.49 -29.52 -1.34
C ALA A 27 1.50 -29.03 -0.30
N THR A 28 2.38 -29.93 0.13
CA THR A 28 3.56 -29.58 0.90
C THR A 28 4.40 -28.62 0.06
N ALA A 29 4.56 -27.39 0.54
CA ALA A 29 5.46 -26.42 -0.10
C ALA A 29 6.86 -27.04 -0.23
N GLN A 30 7.35 -27.14 -1.47
CA GLN A 30 8.66 -27.74 -1.77
C GLN A 30 9.73 -26.67 -1.56
N TYR A 31 10.44 -26.74 -0.44
CA TYR A 31 11.58 -25.88 -0.13
C TYR A 31 12.87 -26.48 -0.69
N SER A 32 13.78 -25.65 -1.20
CA SER A 32 15.12 -26.11 -1.59
C SER A 32 15.99 -26.42 -0.35
N GLU A 33 16.94 -27.34 -0.49
CA GLU A 33 17.88 -27.69 0.59
C GLU A 33 18.68 -26.48 1.10
N GLN A 34 19.04 -25.55 0.20
CA GLN A 34 19.73 -24.31 0.59
C GLN A 34 18.86 -23.39 1.46
N GLN A 35 17.55 -23.32 1.19
CA GLN A 35 16.61 -22.56 2.00
C GLN A 35 16.46 -23.19 3.39
N LEU A 36 16.30 -24.51 3.45
CA LEU A 36 16.18 -25.25 4.71
C LEU A 36 17.44 -25.12 5.57
N ALA A 37 18.64 -25.21 4.96
CA ALA A 37 19.91 -25.01 5.67
C ALA A 37 20.08 -23.58 6.19
N LYS A 38 19.63 -22.57 5.42
CA LYS A 38 19.64 -21.17 5.86
C LYS A 38 18.68 -20.95 7.03
N TRP A 39 17.51 -21.58 6.99
CA TRP A 39 16.52 -21.51 8.05
C TRP A 39 16.98 -22.21 9.32
N LEU A 40 17.63 -23.37 9.21
CA LEU A 40 18.19 -24.06 10.37
C LEU A 40 19.20 -23.19 11.14
N LYS A 41 20.05 -22.44 10.43
CA LYS A 41 20.99 -21.50 11.06
C LYS A 41 20.29 -20.37 11.83
N GLN A 42 19.15 -19.92 11.33
CA GLN A 42 18.40 -18.81 11.92
C GLN A 42 17.42 -19.27 13.00
N PHE A 43 16.93 -20.51 12.89
CA PHE A 43 15.91 -21.10 13.75
C PHE A 43 16.30 -22.53 14.17
N PRO A 44 17.34 -22.69 15.02
CA PRO A 44 17.77 -24.03 15.46
C PRO A 44 16.68 -24.81 16.18
N ALA A 45 15.70 -24.12 16.78
CA ALA A 45 14.56 -24.73 17.46
C ALA A 45 13.51 -25.34 16.52
N ALA A 46 13.66 -25.18 15.19
CA ALA A 46 12.80 -25.81 14.20
C ALA A 46 13.18 -27.26 13.91
N ASP A 47 14.43 -27.65 14.16
CA ASP A 47 14.93 -29.03 14.11
C ASP A 47 14.53 -29.74 15.41
N VAL A 48 13.46 -30.54 15.32
CA VAL A 48 12.78 -31.10 16.50
C VAL A 48 13.46 -32.39 16.94
N ASP A 49 13.90 -33.20 15.97
CA ASP A 49 14.59 -34.46 16.24
C ASP A 49 16.11 -34.26 16.49
N ARG A 50 16.63 -33.05 16.25
CA ARG A 50 18.01 -32.62 16.49
C ARG A 50 19.01 -33.38 15.64
N ASP A 51 18.60 -33.78 14.43
CA ASP A 51 19.46 -34.49 13.49
C ASP A 51 20.41 -33.54 12.71
N GLY A 52 20.28 -32.23 12.91
CA GLY A 52 21.08 -31.21 12.26
C GLY A 52 20.65 -30.89 10.83
N ARG A 53 19.45 -31.31 10.40
CA ARG A 53 18.88 -31.09 9.06
C ARG A 53 17.39 -30.75 9.15
N LEU A 54 17.06 -29.51 8.84
CA LEU A 54 15.66 -29.09 8.83
C LEU A 54 14.88 -29.70 7.66
N THR A 55 13.86 -30.49 7.96
CA THR A 55 12.93 -31.01 6.93
C THR A 55 11.80 -30.03 6.61
N ALA A 56 11.14 -30.20 5.47
CA ALA A 56 9.97 -29.38 5.11
C ALA A 56 8.81 -29.56 6.10
N ALA A 57 8.64 -30.75 6.66
CA ALA A 57 7.61 -31.05 7.66
C ALA A 57 7.86 -30.27 8.96
N GLU A 58 9.10 -30.27 9.43
CA GLU A 58 9.51 -29.53 10.62
C GLU A 58 9.42 -28.02 10.43
N ALA A 59 9.87 -27.50 9.28
CA ALA A 59 9.72 -26.08 8.94
C ALA A 59 8.24 -25.64 8.97
N ASN A 60 7.34 -26.46 8.41
CA ASN A 60 5.90 -26.19 8.39
C ASN A 60 5.26 -26.32 9.77
N ALA A 61 5.69 -27.30 10.59
CA ALA A 61 5.22 -27.49 11.95
C ALA A 61 5.66 -26.33 12.85
N TYR A 62 6.92 -25.89 12.75
CA TYR A 62 7.47 -24.76 13.47
C TYR A 62 6.75 -23.45 13.10
N ARG A 63 6.50 -23.22 11.80
CA ARG A 63 5.68 -22.11 11.31
C ARG A 63 4.26 -22.14 11.90
N SER A 64 3.61 -23.29 11.86
CA SER A 64 2.25 -23.45 12.38
C SER A 64 2.19 -23.20 13.88
N LYS A 65 3.24 -23.57 14.63
CA LYS A 65 3.37 -23.30 16.06
C LYS A 65 3.56 -21.81 16.34
N LEU A 66 4.37 -21.10 15.55
CA LEU A 66 4.51 -19.65 15.65
C LEU A 66 3.18 -18.94 15.35
N MET A 67 2.49 -19.32 14.27
CA MET A 67 1.17 -18.75 13.92
C MET A 67 0.10 -19.06 14.97
N LYS A 68 0.13 -20.25 15.59
CA LYS A 68 -0.78 -20.61 16.69
C LYS A 68 -0.42 -19.88 17.99
N GLN A 69 0.85 -19.62 18.26
CA GLN A 69 1.27 -18.81 19.42
C GLN A 69 0.91 -17.33 19.24
N ASP A 70 0.99 -16.78 18.03
CA ASP A 70 0.50 -15.42 17.73
C ASP A 70 -1.03 -15.32 17.88
N ARG A 71 -1.77 -16.39 17.57
CA ARG A 71 -3.24 -16.46 17.77
C ARG A 71 -3.66 -16.73 19.22
N ALA A 72 -2.85 -17.47 19.99
CA ALA A 72 -3.17 -17.82 21.37
C ALA A 72 -2.65 -16.80 22.40
N GLY A 73 -1.80 -15.86 21.99
CA GLY A 73 -1.06 -14.96 22.88
C GLY A 73 -1.44 -13.48 22.84
N GLY A 74 -2.41 -13.03 22.03
CA GLY A 74 -2.76 -11.62 22.00
C GLY A 74 -4.15 -11.34 21.45
N LYS A 75 -4.91 -10.48 22.15
CA LYS A 75 -5.76 -9.50 21.47
C LYS A 75 -4.96 -8.94 20.30
N GLN A 76 -5.52 -8.88 19.09
CA GLN A 76 -4.81 -8.32 17.92
C GLN A 76 -4.37 -6.89 18.26
N SER A 77 -3.11 -6.72 18.70
CA SER A 77 -2.58 -5.40 18.98
C SER A 77 -2.45 -4.67 17.65
N GLY A 78 -3.06 -3.50 17.51
CA GLY A 78 -2.93 -2.67 16.31
C GLY A 78 -1.47 -2.38 15.94
N ALA A 79 -1.25 -1.85 14.73
CA ALA A 79 0.10 -1.55 14.26
C ALA A 79 0.82 -0.59 15.24
N PRO A 80 2.12 -0.79 15.51
CA PRO A 80 2.89 0.12 16.36
C PRO A 80 2.79 1.55 15.84
N ARG A 81 2.28 2.46 16.68
CA ARG A 81 2.12 3.88 16.34
C ARG A 81 3.28 4.71 16.85
N GLU A 82 3.86 4.29 17.97
CA GLU A 82 5.09 4.86 18.50
C GLU A 82 6.27 4.00 18.06
N PHE A 83 7.31 4.66 17.58
CA PHE A 83 8.55 4.03 17.16
C PHE A 83 9.70 5.00 17.37
N SER A 84 10.89 4.44 17.64
CA SER A 84 12.12 5.22 17.71
C SER A 84 12.51 5.64 16.29
N VAL A 85 12.74 6.93 16.12
CA VAL A 85 13.37 7.49 14.92
C VAL A 85 14.81 7.83 15.29
N ASP A 86 15.75 7.55 14.38
CA ASP A 86 17.14 7.93 14.59
C ASP A 86 17.24 9.47 14.70
N PRO A 87 17.81 10.04 15.77
CA PRO A 87 17.85 11.48 15.99
C PRO A 87 18.57 12.24 14.87
N ARG A 88 19.44 11.56 14.11
CA ARG A 88 20.16 12.13 12.97
C ARG A 88 19.27 12.49 11.77
N TRP A 89 17.97 12.17 11.80
CA TRP A 89 17.00 12.80 10.88
C TRP A 89 16.90 14.32 11.06
N LYS A 90 17.33 14.85 12.20
CA LYS A 90 17.38 16.29 12.49
C LYS A 90 18.70 16.92 12.07
N ASP A 91 19.67 16.13 11.64
CA ASP A 91 20.94 16.66 11.15
C ASP A 91 20.70 17.34 9.80
N GLU A 92 21.50 18.36 9.49
CA GLU A 92 21.43 19.07 8.19
C GLU A 92 21.65 18.14 7.00
N ARG A 93 22.35 17.01 7.21
CA ARG A 93 22.68 16.02 6.18
C ARG A 93 22.66 14.60 6.73
N PHE A 94 22.29 13.66 5.87
CA PHE A 94 22.47 12.23 6.12
C PHE A 94 23.96 11.86 6.13
N PRO A 95 24.33 10.66 6.65
CA PRO A 95 25.68 10.14 6.56
C PRO A 95 26.28 10.28 5.16
N SER A 96 27.55 10.65 5.07
CA SER A 96 28.22 10.98 3.79
C SER A 96 28.29 9.82 2.80
N ASP A 97 28.13 8.59 3.30
CA ASP A 97 28.09 7.35 2.54
C ASP A 97 26.70 6.99 2.01
N ALA A 98 25.66 7.76 2.33
CA ALA A 98 24.30 7.56 1.83
C ALA A 98 24.25 7.52 0.30
N MET A 99 23.50 6.56 -0.25
CA MET A 99 23.41 6.35 -1.70
C MET A 99 22.83 7.55 -2.46
N CYS A 100 21.96 8.37 -1.84
CA CYS A 100 21.35 9.54 -2.48
C CYS A 100 22.36 10.65 -2.84
N TYR A 101 23.58 10.61 -2.29
CA TYR A 101 24.66 11.53 -2.63
C TYR A 101 25.56 11.04 -3.76
N ARG A 102 25.40 9.79 -4.21
CA ARG A 102 26.16 9.21 -5.31
C ARG A 102 25.59 9.64 -6.66
N SER A 103 26.43 9.62 -7.70
CA SER A 103 25.98 9.81 -9.08
C SER A 103 25.08 8.65 -9.54
N PRO A 104 24.20 8.86 -10.53
CA PRO A 104 23.35 7.80 -11.07
C PRO A 104 24.14 6.52 -11.46
N GLN A 105 25.31 6.69 -12.08
CA GLN A 105 26.16 5.58 -12.52
C GLN A 105 26.75 4.81 -11.33
N GLU A 106 27.15 5.50 -10.26
CA GLU A 106 27.61 4.86 -9.03
C GLU A 106 26.49 4.11 -8.32
N ILE A 107 25.28 4.68 -8.25
CA ILE A 107 24.10 3.99 -7.69
C ILE A 107 23.80 2.74 -8.51
N ALA A 108 23.70 2.85 -9.84
CA ALA A 108 23.44 1.73 -10.73
C ALA A 108 24.50 0.63 -10.59
N LYS A 109 25.79 1.01 -10.49
CA LYS A 109 26.90 0.07 -10.29
C LYS A 109 26.80 -0.64 -8.94
N ALA A 110 26.51 0.09 -7.86
CA ALA A 110 26.38 -0.48 -6.53
C ALA A 110 25.18 -1.43 -6.42
N TYR A 111 24.09 -1.10 -7.11
CA TYR A 111 22.81 -1.82 -7.01
C TYR A 111 22.70 -2.97 -8.00
N GLY A 112 23.49 -2.95 -9.08
CA GLY A 112 23.54 -3.98 -10.12
C GLY A 112 22.27 -4.09 -10.99
N THR A 113 21.21 -3.35 -10.66
CA THR A 113 19.94 -3.38 -11.39
C THR A 113 19.32 -1.98 -11.49
N VAL A 114 18.88 -1.63 -12.70
CA VAL A 114 18.11 -0.43 -13.01
C VAL A 114 16.86 -0.89 -13.73
N THR A 115 15.69 -0.58 -13.19
CA THR A 115 14.43 -0.78 -13.92
C THR A 115 14.13 0.47 -14.72
N SER A 116 13.92 0.30 -16.02
CA SER A 116 13.48 1.36 -16.92
C SER A 116 12.29 0.87 -17.72
N ARG A 117 11.41 1.79 -18.09
CA ARG A 117 10.17 1.52 -18.81
C ARG A 117 10.05 2.51 -19.97
N PRO A 118 9.78 2.06 -21.20
CA PRO A 118 9.47 3.00 -22.29
C PRO A 118 8.22 3.79 -21.90
N LYS A 119 8.18 5.08 -22.27
CA LYS A 119 6.97 5.90 -22.11
C LYS A 119 5.91 5.36 -23.08
N PRO A 120 4.74 4.93 -22.60
CA PRO A 120 3.65 4.53 -23.48
C PRO A 120 3.04 5.74 -24.21
N ASP A 121 2.61 5.54 -25.46
CA ASP A 121 2.01 6.61 -26.29
C ASP A 121 0.53 6.85 -25.97
N ASP A 122 -0.10 5.92 -25.24
CA ASP A 122 -1.52 5.96 -24.86
C ASP A 122 -1.79 6.78 -23.58
N GLY A 123 -0.77 7.42 -23.02
CA GLY A 123 -0.88 8.18 -21.77
C GLY A 123 -0.72 7.34 -20.49
N SER A 124 -0.43 6.04 -20.59
CA SER A 124 -0.11 5.21 -19.42
C SER A 124 1.10 5.74 -18.64
N LEU A 125 1.07 5.59 -17.33
CA LEU A 125 2.04 6.20 -16.43
C LEU A 125 3.16 5.23 -16.03
N ARG A 126 4.40 5.73 -15.91
CA ARG A 126 5.49 5.03 -15.25
C ARG A 126 5.49 5.43 -13.78
N ILE A 127 5.14 4.47 -12.93
CA ILE A 127 4.86 4.73 -11.53
C ILE A 127 5.87 4.01 -10.63
N VAL A 128 6.48 4.78 -9.72
CA VAL A 128 7.19 4.26 -8.55
C VAL A 128 6.37 4.46 -7.28
N GLY A 129 6.66 3.69 -6.23
CA GLY A 129 6.06 3.99 -4.94
C GLY A 129 6.62 3.18 -3.79
N THR A 130 6.39 3.68 -2.58
CA THR A 130 6.57 2.90 -1.35
C THR A 130 5.22 2.67 -0.69
N GLY A 131 5.16 1.79 0.30
CA GLY A 131 3.94 1.62 1.06
C GLY A 131 3.88 0.30 1.78
N HIS A 132 2.77 0.14 2.50
CA HIS A 132 2.48 -1.04 3.29
C HIS A 132 1.18 -1.70 2.84
N SER A 133 0.63 -2.57 3.70
CA SER A 133 -0.57 -3.35 3.42
C SER A 133 -1.82 -2.54 3.07
N PHE A 134 -1.82 -1.23 3.33
CA PHE A 134 -2.91 -0.34 2.96
C PHE A 134 -2.76 0.20 1.54
N MET A 135 -1.56 0.21 0.95
CA MET A 135 -1.35 0.58 -0.46
C MET A 135 -1.36 -0.63 -1.40
N ALA A 136 -1.07 -1.81 -0.86
CA ALA A 136 -0.96 -3.03 -1.63
C ALA A 136 -2.20 -3.35 -2.49
N PRO A 137 -3.45 -3.15 -2.00
CA PRO A 137 -4.63 -3.42 -2.82
C PRO A 137 -4.74 -2.47 -4.02
N GLY A 138 -4.64 -1.15 -3.81
CA GLY A 138 -4.60 -0.15 -4.88
C GLY A 138 -3.51 -0.41 -5.92
N TYR A 139 -2.29 -0.76 -5.49
CA TYR A 139 -1.20 -1.15 -6.40
C TYR A 139 -1.52 -2.40 -7.23
N GLY A 140 -2.27 -3.36 -6.68
CA GLY A 140 -2.67 -4.58 -7.38
C GLY A 140 -3.83 -4.36 -8.36
N CYS A 141 -4.76 -3.45 -8.02
CA CYS A 141 -5.95 -3.17 -8.81
C CYS A 141 -5.71 -2.18 -9.95
N LEU A 142 -4.90 -1.14 -9.72
CA LEU A 142 -4.69 -0.05 -10.68
C LEU A 142 -4.31 -0.54 -12.09
N PRO A 143 -3.34 -1.44 -12.30
CA PRO A 143 -3.00 -1.90 -13.66
C PRO A 143 -4.16 -2.61 -14.36
N LYS A 144 -5.04 -3.29 -13.63
CA LYS A 144 -6.19 -4.00 -14.21
C LYS A 144 -7.26 -3.02 -14.65
N ILE A 145 -7.55 -2.03 -13.80
CA ILE A 145 -8.52 -0.97 -14.07
C ILE A 145 -8.06 -0.11 -15.26
N ALA A 146 -6.79 0.31 -15.26
CA ALA A 146 -6.24 1.09 -16.36
C ALA A 146 -6.29 0.33 -17.70
N ARG A 147 -5.99 -0.98 -17.70
CA ARG A 147 -6.13 -1.81 -18.91
C ARG A 147 -7.56 -1.90 -19.41
N ALA A 148 -8.54 -2.04 -18.50
CA ALA A 148 -9.93 -2.02 -18.90
C ALA A 148 -10.37 -0.66 -19.48
N ALA A 149 -9.73 0.43 -19.03
CA ALA A 149 -9.93 1.76 -19.60
C ALA A 149 -9.15 2.03 -20.91
N GLY A 150 -8.49 1.00 -21.49
CA GLY A 150 -7.76 1.11 -22.76
C GLY A 150 -6.28 1.48 -22.64
N PHE A 151 -5.73 1.59 -21.42
CA PHE A 151 -4.32 1.92 -21.19
C PHE A 151 -3.44 0.68 -21.08
N ASN A 152 -2.26 0.69 -21.71
CA ASN A 152 -1.21 -0.29 -21.51
C ASN A 152 -0.39 0.00 -20.24
N GLN A 153 -1.09 0.12 -19.09
CA GLN A 153 -0.48 0.38 -17.80
C GLN A 153 0.44 -0.77 -17.41
N GLN A 154 1.74 -0.48 -17.46
CA GLN A 154 2.76 -1.41 -17.04
C GLN A 154 2.74 -1.59 -15.51
N THR A 155 3.31 -2.68 -15.02
CA THR A 155 3.43 -2.93 -13.58
C THR A 155 4.09 -1.74 -12.86
N LEU A 156 3.67 -1.42 -11.64
CA LEU A 156 4.32 -0.39 -10.84
C LEU A 156 5.69 -0.89 -10.35
N LEU A 157 6.67 0.00 -10.20
CA LEU A 157 7.92 -0.34 -9.49
C LEU A 157 7.79 0.09 -8.03
N THR A 158 7.49 -0.87 -7.15
CA THR A 158 7.26 -0.57 -5.74
C THR A 158 8.32 -1.16 -4.82
N HIS A 159 8.58 -0.45 -3.72
CA HIS A 159 9.35 -0.95 -2.58
C HIS A 159 8.44 -0.97 -1.35
N THR A 160 7.81 -2.12 -1.10
CA THR A 160 6.80 -2.27 -0.04
C THR A 160 7.33 -3.05 1.17
N GLY A 161 6.59 -2.98 2.28
CA GLY A 161 6.87 -3.72 3.51
C GLY A 161 5.65 -3.79 4.42
N GLY A 162 5.63 -4.70 5.39
CA GLY A 162 4.55 -4.78 6.37
C GLY A 162 4.64 -3.66 7.41
N GLY A 163 3.52 -2.96 7.67
CA GLY A 163 3.46 -1.88 8.66
C GLY A 163 4.55 -0.83 8.45
N ILE A 164 5.28 -0.50 9.53
CA ILE A 164 6.33 0.53 9.51
C ILE A 164 7.42 0.27 8.48
N THR A 165 7.70 -0.99 8.15
CA THR A 165 8.75 -1.34 7.18
C THR A 165 8.41 -0.94 5.73
N GLY A 166 7.16 -0.53 5.48
CA GLY A 166 6.70 0.03 4.22
C GLY A 166 6.64 1.56 4.18
N SER A 167 6.90 2.26 5.30
CA SER A 167 6.77 3.72 5.36
C SER A 167 7.82 4.43 4.50
N ALA A 168 7.53 5.68 4.10
CA ALA A 168 8.44 6.50 3.31
C ALA A 168 9.81 6.65 3.99
N ARG A 169 9.81 6.92 5.30
CA ARG A 169 11.03 6.98 6.13
C ARG A 169 11.84 5.69 6.06
N TYR A 170 11.21 4.55 6.39
CA TYR A 170 11.91 3.28 6.50
C TYR A 170 12.54 2.88 5.16
N LYS A 171 11.80 3.06 4.07
CA LYS A 171 12.32 2.78 2.72
C LYS A 171 13.44 3.72 2.31
N TRP A 172 13.38 4.99 2.72
CA TRP A 172 14.49 5.92 2.48
C TRP A 172 15.77 5.46 3.16
N GLU A 173 15.69 5.11 4.45
CA GLU A 173 16.84 4.61 5.22
C GLU A 173 17.41 3.33 4.61
N GLN A 174 16.52 2.42 4.23
CA GLN A 174 16.87 1.13 3.66
C GLN A 174 17.56 1.24 2.30
N GLU A 175 17.06 2.09 1.40
CA GLU A 175 17.70 2.32 0.10
C GLU A 175 19.04 3.02 0.27
N ASN A 176 19.12 3.99 1.17
CA ASN A 176 20.34 4.75 1.37
C ASN A 176 21.43 3.98 2.12
N GLY A 177 21.09 2.88 2.80
CA GLY A 177 22.04 2.14 3.63
C GLY A 177 22.53 2.99 4.80
N ILE A 178 21.62 3.73 5.45
CA ILE A 178 21.92 4.62 6.58
C ILE A 178 21.26 4.13 7.87
N PHE A 179 21.73 4.65 9.00
CA PHE A 179 21.20 4.36 10.34
C PHE A 179 21.23 2.86 10.64
N GLU A 180 20.06 2.22 10.83
CA GLU A 180 20.00 0.77 11.08
C GLU A 180 20.46 -0.08 9.88
N PHE A 181 20.56 0.52 8.69
CA PHE A 181 21.05 -0.09 7.46
C PHE A 181 22.47 0.34 7.08
N ALA A 182 23.22 0.96 7.99
CA ALA A 182 24.57 1.48 7.73
C ALA A 182 25.45 0.51 6.93
N GLY A 183 25.85 0.93 5.73
CA GLY A 183 26.72 0.15 4.83
C GLY A 183 26.04 -1.04 4.13
N GLN A 184 24.72 -1.18 4.25
CA GLN A 184 23.92 -2.28 3.67
C GLN A 184 22.67 -1.73 2.96
N PRO A 185 22.82 -0.91 1.89
CA PRO A 185 21.68 -0.42 1.14
C PRO A 185 20.93 -1.57 0.47
N VAL A 186 19.59 -1.52 0.47
CA VAL A 186 18.74 -2.46 -0.25
C VAL A 186 18.20 -1.79 -1.51
N PRO A 187 18.70 -2.15 -2.69
CA PRO A 187 18.39 -1.45 -3.91
C PRO A 187 17.01 -1.76 -4.44
N LYS A 188 16.18 -0.74 -4.70
CA LYS A 188 14.94 -0.92 -5.47
C LYS A 188 14.57 0.30 -6.31
N LEU A 189 14.52 1.48 -5.71
CA LEU A 189 13.98 2.69 -6.30
C LEU A 189 15.08 3.68 -6.69
N LEU A 190 16.10 3.93 -5.85
CA LEU A 190 17.03 5.04 -6.10
C LEU A 190 17.80 4.89 -7.43
N ALA A 191 18.27 3.67 -7.76
CA ALA A 191 18.91 3.42 -9.06
C ALA A 191 17.96 3.68 -10.24
N SER A 192 16.72 3.20 -10.13
CA SER A 192 15.72 3.31 -11.19
C SER A 192 15.25 4.75 -11.38
N ILE A 193 15.04 5.50 -10.30
CA ILE A 193 14.64 6.91 -10.33
C ILE A 193 15.76 7.78 -10.92
N SER A 194 17.02 7.52 -10.57
CA SER A 194 18.15 8.34 -11.02
C SER A 194 18.65 8.04 -12.44
N ASN A 195 18.29 6.87 -13.01
CA ASN A 195 18.77 6.42 -14.32
C ASN A 195 17.65 6.21 -15.36
N ALA A 196 16.39 6.45 -14.99
CA ALA A 196 15.25 6.31 -15.90
C ALA A 196 14.17 7.35 -15.59
N ASN A 197 13.25 7.51 -16.54
CA ASN A 197 12.18 8.48 -16.48
C ASN A 197 10.92 7.89 -15.80
N TRP A 198 10.31 8.64 -14.87
CA TRP A 198 9.11 8.27 -14.12
C TRP A 198 8.14 9.44 -14.06
N ASP A 199 6.85 9.15 -14.14
CA ASP A 199 5.78 10.15 -14.20
C ASP A 199 5.12 10.40 -12.84
N VAL A 200 5.12 9.36 -11.99
CA VAL A 200 4.44 9.38 -10.70
C VAL A 200 5.27 8.71 -9.62
N MET A 201 5.28 9.31 -8.42
CA MET A 201 5.64 8.62 -7.18
C MET A 201 4.47 8.61 -6.19
N MET A 202 4.17 7.43 -5.63
CA MET A 202 3.10 7.25 -4.64
C MET A 202 3.63 6.82 -3.27
N TRP A 203 2.96 7.26 -2.20
CA TRP A 203 3.21 6.79 -0.84
C TRP A 203 1.93 6.41 -0.10
N GLY A 204 2.07 5.39 0.74
CA GLY A 204 1.12 5.12 1.82
C GLY A 204 1.54 5.84 3.09
N PRO A 205 0.60 6.45 3.83
CA PRO A 205 0.95 7.19 5.01
C PRO A 205 1.16 6.26 6.19
N TYR A 206 2.09 6.59 7.07
CA TYR A 206 2.29 5.89 8.33
C TYR A 206 2.10 6.80 9.54
N PHE A 207 1.93 6.17 10.71
CA PHE A 207 1.76 6.90 11.97
C PHE A 207 2.95 7.82 12.23
N ASN A 208 2.70 9.04 12.72
CA ASN A 208 3.73 10.01 13.11
C ASN A 208 4.76 10.34 12.00
N ASP A 209 4.37 10.20 10.73
CA ASP A 209 5.20 10.66 9.64
C ASP A 209 5.45 12.17 9.74
N GLN A 210 6.67 12.56 9.37
CA GLN A 210 7.13 13.94 9.35
C GLN A 210 7.33 14.38 7.89
N PRO A 211 7.19 15.69 7.57
CA PRO A 211 7.40 16.19 6.22
C PRO A 211 8.74 15.78 5.60
N GLU A 212 9.81 15.73 6.41
CA GLU A 212 11.16 15.39 5.97
C GLU A 212 11.23 13.99 5.34
N TYR A 213 10.36 13.07 5.77
CA TYR A 213 10.33 11.70 5.27
C TYR A 213 9.82 11.60 3.83
N TYR A 214 9.04 12.58 3.38
CA TYR A 214 8.58 12.70 2.00
C TYR A 214 9.47 13.65 1.20
N ARG A 215 9.90 14.76 1.83
CA ARG A 215 10.75 15.79 1.21
C ARG A 215 12.01 15.20 0.57
N CYS A 216 12.68 14.28 1.27
CA CYS A 216 13.88 13.64 0.74
C CYS A 216 13.65 12.84 -0.55
N TRP A 217 12.49 12.17 -0.66
CA TRP A 217 12.08 11.49 -1.88
C TRP A 217 11.71 12.48 -2.97
N ILE A 218 10.95 13.53 -2.64
CA ILE A 218 10.55 14.58 -3.59
C ILE A 218 11.78 15.21 -4.23
N ASP A 219 12.74 15.68 -3.42
CA ASP A 219 13.97 16.32 -3.89
C ASP A 219 14.82 15.38 -4.77
N PHE A 220 14.93 14.11 -4.37
CA PHE A 220 15.68 13.14 -5.15
C PHE A 220 15.01 12.83 -6.49
N CYS A 221 13.69 12.67 -6.49
CA CYS A 221 12.92 12.44 -7.71
C CYS A 221 13.01 13.64 -8.66
N LEU A 222 12.79 14.87 -8.18
CA LEU A 222 12.82 16.09 -8.99
C LEU A 222 14.20 16.37 -9.59
N ARG A 223 15.29 15.93 -8.93
CA ARG A 223 16.65 16.05 -9.47
C ARG A 223 16.82 15.32 -10.81
N TYR A 224 16.11 14.22 -11.02
CA TYR A 224 16.27 13.36 -12.21
C TYR A 224 15.01 13.29 -13.08
N ASN A 225 13.85 13.61 -12.52
CA ASN A 225 12.53 13.55 -13.15
C ASN A 225 11.77 14.84 -12.81
N PRO A 226 12.11 15.99 -13.42
CA PRO A 226 11.53 17.28 -13.02
C PRO A 226 10.01 17.37 -13.21
N ASP A 227 9.44 16.57 -14.11
CA ASP A 227 8.00 16.56 -14.42
C ASP A 227 7.20 15.58 -13.55
N ILE A 228 7.85 14.76 -12.72
CA ILE A 228 7.17 13.78 -11.88
C ILE A 228 6.15 14.45 -10.95
N LYS A 229 5.01 13.79 -10.76
CA LYS A 229 3.98 14.17 -9.78
C LYS A 229 3.98 13.21 -8.59
N PHE A 230 3.53 13.71 -7.46
CA PHE A 230 3.58 13.00 -6.19
C PHE A 230 2.18 12.84 -5.61
N TYR A 231 1.88 11.64 -5.13
CA TYR A 231 0.56 11.32 -4.61
C TYR A 231 0.67 10.62 -3.26
N LEU A 232 0.04 11.20 -2.26
CA LEU A 232 -0.03 10.64 -0.91
C LEU A 232 -1.44 10.11 -0.65
N SER A 233 -1.58 8.81 -0.37
CA SER A 233 -2.85 8.31 0.17
C SER A 233 -3.10 8.90 1.56
N ASP A 234 -4.33 9.28 1.81
CA ASP A 234 -4.81 9.68 3.14
C ASP A 234 -5.37 8.51 3.95
N ALA A 235 -5.21 7.26 3.46
CA ALA A 235 -5.80 6.04 3.98
C ALA A 235 -7.30 6.22 4.28
N TRP A 236 -7.84 5.62 5.34
CA TRP A 236 -9.26 5.75 5.68
C TRP A 236 -9.50 5.79 7.19
N PRO A 237 -10.73 6.18 7.62
CA PRO A 237 -11.12 6.13 9.02
C PRO A 237 -10.80 4.78 9.67
N GLN A 238 -10.13 4.82 10.81
CA GLN A 238 -9.74 3.61 11.54
C GLN A 238 -10.20 3.70 12.99
N LEU A 239 -10.58 2.56 13.56
CA LEU A 239 -11.17 2.47 14.92
C LEU A 239 -10.31 3.12 16.00
N TYR A 240 -9.01 3.30 15.78
CA TYR A 240 -8.14 3.98 16.72
C TYR A 240 -8.44 5.45 16.96
N GLN A 241 -9.18 6.10 16.04
CA GLN A 241 -9.63 7.48 16.20
C GLN A 241 -10.79 7.60 17.20
N LEU A 242 -11.31 6.48 17.67
CA LEU A 242 -12.32 6.43 18.72
C LEU A 242 -11.62 6.32 20.08
N GLU A 243 -12.12 7.06 21.07
CA GLU A 243 -11.63 6.99 22.45
C GLU A 243 -11.75 5.58 23.04
N LYS A 244 -12.78 4.85 22.61
CA LYS A 244 -13.08 3.48 23.03
C LYS A 244 -13.36 2.64 21.81
N PHE A 245 -12.94 1.39 21.88
CA PHE A 245 -13.32 0.40 20.88
C PHE A 245 -14.85 0.22 20.91
N PRO A 246 -15.54 0.28 19.76
CA PRO A 246 -17.00 0.19 19.72
C PRO A 246 -17.44 -1.20 20.16
N SER A 247 -18.51 -1.27 20.96
CA SER A 247 -19.07 -2.54 21.40
C SER A 247 -20.01 -3.17 20.37
N SER A 248 -20.50 -2.38 19.42
CA SER A 248 -21.36 -2.83 18.31
C SER A 248 -21.24 -1.92 17.09
N GLU A 249 -21.64 -2.41 15.91
CA GLU A 249 -21.66 -1.61 14.68
C GLU A 249 -22.66 -0.44 14.73
N ALA A 250 -23.64 -0.48 15.64
CA ALA A 250 -24.57 0.64 15.83
C ALA A 250 -23.86 1.92 16.32
N GLU A 251 -22.68 1.80 16.92
CA GLU A 251 -21.84 2.94 17.33
C GLU A 251 -21.05 3.54 16.16
N LEU A 252 -20.85 2.78 15.09
CA LEU A 252 -20.20 3.22 13.85
C LEU A 252 -21.23 3.91 12.94
N THR A 253 -21.87 4.96 13.44
CA THR A 253 -22.86 5.73 12.67
C THR A 253 -22.21 6.50 11.51
N ALA A 254 -23.01 6.90 10.51
CA ALA A 254 -22.57 7.78 9.43
C ALA A 254 -21.89 9.05 9.96
N ALA A 255 -22.45 9.67 11.01
CA ALA A 255 -21.87 10.85 11.65
C ALA A 255 -20.52 10.55 12.34
N THR A 256 -20.40 9.39 12.97
CA THR A 256 -19.13 8.93 13.58
C THR A 256 -18.05 8.78 12.51
N ILE A 257 -18.35 8.09 11.41
CA ILE A 257 -17.40 7.86 10.31
C ILE A 257 -17.05 9.18 9.60
N ALA A 258 -18.03 10.04 9.33
CA ALA A 258 -17.81 11.35 8.73
C ALA A 258 -16.90 12.24 9.59
N ARG A 259 -17.07 12.24 10.92
CA ARG A 259 -16.17 12.94 11.85
C ARG A 259 -14.73 12.42 11.72
N MET A 260 -14.54 11.11 11.75
CA MET A 260 -13.22 10.48 11.61
C MET A 260 -12.58 10.80 10.25
N GLY A 261 -13.38 10.84 9.18
CA GLY A 261 -12.94 11.28 7.85
C GLY A 261 -12.46 12.72 7.85
N LYS A 262 -13.21 13.64 8.47
CA LYS A 262 -12.84 15.06 8.59
C LYS A 262 -11.53 15.28 9.36
N GLU A 263 -11.31 14.52 10.43
CA GLU A 263 -10.06 14.55 11.19
C GLU A 263 -8.86 14.14 10.33
N ARG A 264 -9.01 13.08 9.54
CA ARG A 264 -7.99 12.67 8.58
C ARG A 264 -7.77 13.74 7.52
N HIS A 265 -8.83 14.20 6.86
CA HIS A 265 -8.76 15.24 5.84
C HIS A 265 -7.98 16.47 6.34
N THR A 266 -8.29 16.96 7.54
CA THR A 266 -7.60 18.12 8.15
C THR A 266 -6.09 17.89 8.29
N THR A 267 -5.70 16.68 8.69
CA THR A 267 -4.28 16.30 8.87
C THR A 267 -3.54 16.30 7.53
N TYR A 268 -4.10 15.64 6.51
CA TYR A 268 -3.44 15.54 5.20
C TYR A 268 -3.52 16.85 4.42
N ALA A 269 -4.61 17.62 4.54
CA ALA A 269 -4.72 18.93 3.90
C ALA A 269 -3.56 19.83 4.32
N SER A 270 -3.28 19.92 5.62
CA SER A 270 -2.16 20.71 6.15
C SER A 270 -0.80 20.27 5.57
N LEU A 271 -0.58 18.96 5.43
CA LEU A 271 0.65 18.41 4.88
C LEU A 271 0.79 18.66 3.36
N ILE A 272 -0.29 18.47 2.61
CA ILE A 272 -0.32 18.69 1.16
C ILE A 272 -0.19 20.19 0.83
N GLU A 273 -0.82 21.07 1.62
CA GLU A 273 -0.67 22.53 1.47
C GLU A 273 0.77 22.97 1.72
N MET A 274 1.41 22.46 2.78
CA MET A 274 2.84 22.69 3.02
C MET A 274 3.68 22.28 1.81
N PHE A 275 3.48 21.06 1.30
CA PHE A 275 4.24 20.60 0.14
C PHE A 275 3.92 21.37 -1.13
N ASN A 276 2.71 21.86 -1.34
CA ASN A 276 2.40 22.69 -2.50
C ASN A 276 2.97 24.12 -2.37
N GLN A 277 3.28 24.60 -1.16
CA GLN A 277 4.07 25.83 -1.00
C GLN A 277 5.54 25.60 -1.36
N GLU A 278 6.12 24.45 -0.97
CA GLU A 278 7.52 24.09 -1.27
C GLU A 278 7.71 23.63 -2.73
N TYR A 279 6.73 22.92 -3.28
CA TYR A 279 6.73 22.28 -4.59
C TYR A 279 5.41 22.56 -5.35
N PRO A 280 5.20 23.81 -5.84
CA PRO A 280 3.94 24.20 -6.44
C PRO A 280 3.46 23.28 -7.57
N GLY A 281 2.23 22.75 -7.42
CA GLY A 281 1.57 21.92 -8.43
C GLY A 281 2.14 20.52 -8.61
N LYS A 282 2.89 20.01 -7.62
CA LYS A 282 3.55 18.70 -7.70
C LYS A 282 2.95 17.64 -6.79
N VAL A 283 2.31 18.03 -5.67
CA VAL A 283 1.90 17.08 -4.62
C VAL A 283 0.39 17.08 -4.44
N PHE A 284 -0.21 15.89 -4.54
CA PHE A 284 -1.65 15.68 -4.53
C PHE A 284 -2.04 14.58 -3.53
N VAL A 285 -3.30 14.56 -3.10
CA VAL A 285 -3.86 13.48 -2.28
C VAL A 285 -4.46 12.38 -3.16
N LEU A 286 -4.35 11.12 -2.76
CA LEU A 286 -5.27 10.06 -3.20
C LEU A 286 -6.39 10.02 -2.14
N PRO A 287 -7.61 10.50 -2.43
CA PRO A 287 -8.68 10.69 -1.45
C PRO A 287 -9.39 9.37 -1.10
N THR A 288 -8.60 8.40 -0.65
CA THR A 288 -9.08 7.08 -0.21
C THR A 288 -9.98 7.19 1.02
N SER A 289 -9.76 8.19 1.87
CA SER A 289 -10.55 8.40 3.09
C SER A 289 -11.95 8.84 2.73
N ASP A 290 -12.08 9.82 1.84
CA ASP A 290 -13.37 10.32 1.37
C ASP A 290 -14.16 9.23 0.67
N ALA A 291 -13.51 8.39 -0.15
CA ALA A 291 -14.16 7.25 -0.78
C ALA A 291 -14.71 6.24 0.25
N MET A 292 -13.95 5.92 1.30
CA MET A 292 -14.40 4.97 2.33
C MET A 292 -15.47 5.58 3.26
N VAL A 293 -15.45 6.90 3.50
CA VAL A 293 -16.54 7.61 4.19
C VAL A 293 -17.82 7.53 3.37
N LEU A 294 -17.76 7.85 2.07
CA LEU A 294 -18.91 7.75 1.16
C LEU A 294 -19.44 6.31 1.08
N ALA A 295 -18.56 5.31 1.05
CA ALA A 295 -18.97 3.91 1.09
C ALA A 295 -19.72 3.58 2.40
N ALA A 296 -19.21 4.00 3.55
CA ALA A 296 -19.88 3.78 4.84
C ALA A 296 -21.25 4.48 4.91
N GLU A 297 -21.35 5.70 4.39
CA GLU A 297 -22.62 6.43 4.28
C GLU A 297 -23.63 5.70 3.36
N ARG A 298 -23.17 5.21 2.19
CA ARG A 298 -23.98 4.38 1.29
C ARG A 298 -24.41 3.08 1.94
N TYR A 299 -23.55 2.45 2.73
CA TYR A 299 -23.89 1.25 3.51
C TYR A 299 -25.05 1.53 4.46
N HIS A 300 -25.01 2.63 5.21
CA HIS A 300 -26.12 3.00 6.12
C HIS A 300 -27.44 3.27 5.40
N ARG A 301 -27.40 3.64 4.12
CA ARG A 301 -28.59 3.82 3.28
C ARG A 301 -29.04 2.54 2.57
N GLY A 302 -28.32 1.43 2.72
CA GLY A 302 -28.60 0.18 2.01
C GLY A 302 -28.22 0.21 0.53
N GLU A 303 -27.31 1.11 0.14
CA GLU A 303 -26.91 1.36 -1.25
C GLU A 303 -25.65 0.59 -1.68
N LEU A 304 -25.18 -0.38 -0.86
CA LEU A 304 -24.06 -1.27 -1.18
C LEU A 304 -24.54 -2.72 -1.33
N PRO A 305 -24.94 -3.17 -2.55
CA PRO A 305 -25.47 -4.51 -2.77
C PRO A 305 -24.51 -5.60 -2.31
N GLY A 306 -24.99 -6.53 -1.49
CA GLY A 306 -24.23 -7.69 -1.02
C GLY A 306 -23.20 -7.41 0.07
N VAL A 307 -23.06 -6.17 0.54
CA VAL A 307 -22.24 -5.81 1.72
C VAL A 307 -23.09 -6.03 2.98
N ASP A 308 -22.55 -6.79 3.94
CA ASP A 308 -23.27 -7.26 5.12
C ASP A 308 -22.92 -6.50 6.41
N GLY A 309 -21.82 -5.74 6.41
CA GLY A 309 -21.28 -5.07 7.61
C GLY A 309 -20.40 -3.87 7.27
N LEU A 310 -20.08 -3.06 8.28
CA LEU A 310 -19.03 -2.04 8.20
C LEU A 310 -17.69 -2.65 8.59
N HIS A 311 -17.63 -3.31 9.74
CA HIS A 311 -16.36 -3.71 10.34
C HIS A 311 -16.44 -5.11 10.94
N ARG A 312 -15.72 -6.06 10.35
CA ARG A 312 -15.78 -7.47 10.74
C ARG A 312 -15.41 -7.72 12.20
N SER A 313 -14.39 -7.05 12.74
CA SER A 313 -14.02 -7.21 14.17
C SER A 313 -15.05 -6.65 15.15
N VAL A 314 -16.08 -5.94 14.67
CA VAL A 314 -17.15 -5.38 15.50
C VAL A 314 -18.46 -6.13 15.25
N GLY A 315 -18.88 -6.23 13.98
CA GLY A 315 -20.15 -6.86 13.58
C GLY A 315 -20.07 -8.34 13.21
N GLY A 316 -18.86 -8.89 13.06
CA GLY A 316 -18.64 -10.30 12.74
C GLY A 316 -18.97 -10.73 11.30
N LYS A 317 -19.34 -9.80 10.42
CA LYS A 317 -19.74 -10.09 9.04
C LYS A 317 -18.54 -10.16 8.10
N GLU A 318 -18.47 -11.19 7.25
CA GLU A 318 -17.36 -11.39 6.31
C GLU A 318 -17.30 -10.30 5.24
N ARG A 319 -18.44 -9.96 4.65
CA ARG A 319 -18.57 -8.91 3.62
C ARG A 319 -18.71 -7.54 4.27
N SER A 320 -17.70 -7.17 5.05
CA SER A 320 -17.59 -5.85 5.68
C SER A 320 -16.66 -4.93 4.90
N LEU A 321 -16.79 -3.61 5.04
CA LEU A 321 -15.83 -2.63 4.49
C LEU A 321 -14.40 -2.89 5.02
N TRP A 322 -14.28 -3.21 6.31
CA TRP A 322 -13.01 -3.53 6.97
C TRP A 322 -13.02 -4.94 7.55
N ARG A 323 -11.94 -5.70 7.33
CA ARG A 323 -11.86 -7.12 7.73
C ARG A 323 -11.22 -7.39 9.08
N ASP A 324 -10.51 -6.43 9.65
CA ASP A 324 -9.79 -6.62 10.91
C ASP A 324 -9.66 -5.31 11.71
N GLU A 325 -9.26 -5.42 12.98
CA GLU A 325 -9.13 -4.28 13.92
C GLU A 325 -8.12 -3.22 13.47
N LEU A 326 -7.16 -3.60 12.61
CA LEU A 326 -6.23 -2.63 12.05
C LEU A 326 -6.92 -1.74 11.01
N GLY A 327 -7.99 -2.23 10.39
CA GLY A 327 -8.73 -1.55 9.35
C GLY A 327 -8.29 -1.95 7.95
N HIS A 328 -7.74 -3.16 7.72
CA HIS A 328 -7.53 -3.58 6.33
C HIS A 328 -8.86 -3.71 5.58
N LEU A 329 -8.85 -3.41 4.28
CA LEU A 329 -10.02 -3.54 3.42
C LEU A 329 -10.57 -4.97 3.44
N GLY A 330 -11.90 -5.07 3.52
CA GLY A 330 -12.62 -6.31 3.35
C GLY A 330 -12.68 -6.75 1.90
N PRO A 331 -13.23 -7.95 1.64
CA PRO A 331 -13.30 -8.52 0.30
C PRO A 331 -13.92 -7.51 -0.69
N GLY A 332 -13.29 -7.32 -1.84
CA GLY A 332 -13.81 -6.48 -2.92
C GLY A 332 -13.54 -4.97 -2.79
N PHE A 333 -13.32 -4.45 -1.58
CA PHE A 333 -13.03 -3.02 -1.37
C PHE A 333 -11.66 -2.59 -1.89
N ASP A 334 -10.77 -3.53 -2.18
CA ASP A 334 -9.55 -3.30 -2.95
C ASP A 334 -9.84 -2.72 -4.35
N ARG A 335 -10.99 -3.05 -4.95
CA ARG A 335 -11.41 -2.47 -6.23
C ARG A 335 -11.75 -0.99 -6.08
N LEU A 336 -12.46 -0.61 -5.02
CA LEU A 336 -12.78 0.79 -4.72
C LEU A 336 -11.51 1.63 -4.56
N GLU A 337 -10.52 1.15 -3.80
CA GLU A 337 -9.22 1.83 -3.69
C GLU A 337 -8.52 1.95 -5.07
N GLY A 338 -8.51 0.88 -5.86
CA GLY A 338 -7.97 0.91 -7.21
C GLY A 338 -8.65 1.94 -8.12
N TYR A 339 -9.97 2.11 -8.00
CA TYR A 339 -10.71 3.12 -8.76
C TYR A 339 -10.35 4.54 -8.32
N VAL A 340 -10.14 4.78 -7.02
CA VAL A 340 -9.64 6.08 -6.53
C VAL A 340 -8.27 6.37 -7.12
N PHE A 341 -7.37 5.39 -7.15
CA PHE A 341 -6.03 5.55 -7.73
C PHE A 341 -6.13 5.87 -9.22
N TYR A 342 -6.93 5.10 -9.97
CA TYR A 342 -7.15 5.34 -11.39
C TYR A 342 -7.71 6.74 -11.65
N ALA A 343 -8.81 7.10 -10.98
CA ALA A 343 -9.49 8.37 -11.17
C ALA A 343 -8.58 9.57 -10.87
N THR A 344 -7.79 9.48 -9.80
CA THR A 344 -6.88 10.55 -9.40
C THR A 344 -5.68 10.68 -10.34
N LEU A 345 -5.06 9.57 -10.73
CA LEU A 345 -3.85 9.58 -11.56
C LEU A 345 -4.13 9.91 -13.01
N TYR A 346 -5.25 9.40 -13.56
CA TYR A 346 -5.62 9.59 -14.95
C TYR A 346 -6.57 10.77 -15.17
N GLY A 347 -7.14 11.35 -14.10
CA GLY A 347 -8.12 12.42 -14.21
C GLY A 347 -9.38 11.98 -14.97
N ARG A 348 -9.76 10.70 -14.86
CA ARG A 348 -10.85 10.10 -15.65
C ARG A 348 -11.84 9.39 -14.76
N SER A 349 -13.13 9.56 -15.05
CA SER A 349 -14.16 8.82 -14.34
C SER A 349 -14.06 7.33 -14.65
N PRO A 350 -13.95 6.44 -13.64
CA PRO A 350 -14.00 5.00 -13.84
C PRO A 350 -15.40 4.52 -14.28
N GLU A 351 -16.43 5.38 -14.18
CA GLU A 351 -17.77 5.09 -14.70
C GLU A 351 -17.80 4.94 -16.23
N LEU A 352 -16.82 5.53 -16.92
CA LEU A 352 -16.67 5.46 -18.38
C LEU A 352 -16.03 4.17 -18.88
N ILE A 353 -15.61 3.27 -17.97
CA ILE A 353 -15.00 2.00 -18.37
C ILE A 353 -16.10 1.03 -18.81
N ASP A 354 -16.10 0.66 -20.08
CA ASP A 354 -17.08 -0.27 -20.61
C ASP A 354 -16.84 -1.71 -20.14
N GLY A 355 -17.93 -2.40 -19.78
CA GLY A 355 -17.91 -3.82 -19.48
C GLY A 355 -17.31 -4.20 -18.10
N PRO A 356 -17.26 -5.52 -17.82
CA PRO A 356 -16.68 -6.04 -16.59
C PRO A 356 -15.15 -5.94 -16.61
N ILE A 357 -14.56 -5.69 -15.44
CA ILE A 357 -13.10 -5.67 -15.25
C ILE A 357 -12.67 -7.01 -14.65
N GLU A 358 -11.70 -7.67 -15.27
CA GLU A 358 -11.16 -8.92 -14.76
C GLU A 358 -10.17 -8.68 -13.63
N PHE A 359 -10.62 -8.96 -12.39
CA PHE A 359 -9.77 -8.90 -11.20
C PHE A 359 -9.08 -10.24 -10.88
N GLY A 360 -9.42 -11.32 -11.60
CA GLY A 360 -8.77 -12.64 -11.49
C GLY A 360 -9.31 -13.53 -10.36
N ASP A 361 -10.37 -13.08 -9.68
CA ASP A 361 -11.16 -13.85 -8.73
C ASP A 361 -12.40 -14.43 -9.41
N ALA A 362 -12.63 -15.74 -9.26
CA ALA A 362 -13.86 -16.40 -9.71
C ALA A 362 -15.02 -16.19 -8.72
N SER A 363 -15.02 -15.07 -7.99
CA SER A 363 -16.02 -14.77 -6.97
C SER A 363 -17.15 -13.96 -7.56
N ASP A 364 -18.40 -14.31 -7.21
CA ASP A 364 -19.59 -13.52 -7.54
C ASP A 364 -19.67 -12.20 -6.74
N PHE A 365 -18.66 -11.90 -5.93
CA PHE A 365 -18.59 -10.70 -5.10
C PHE A 365 -17.22 -10.00 -5.25
N PRO A 366 -17.18 -8.67 -5.46
CA PRO A 366 -18.29 -7.75 -5.74
C PRO A 366 -19.14 -8.12 -6.96
N SER A 367 -20.46 -7.92 -6.87
CA SER A 367 -21.35 -8.04 -8.03
C SER A 367 -21.11 -6.90 -9.02
N VAL A 368 -21.66 -7.02 -10.23
CA VAL A 368 -21.58 -5.95 -11.26
C VAL A 368 -22.21 -4.65 -10.75
N GLU A 369 -23.30 -4.75 -10.00
CA GLU A 369 -23.98 -3.60 -9.39
C GLU A 369 -23.12 -2.93 -8.33
N LEU A 370 -22.48 -3.71 -7.44
CA LEU A 370 -21.57 -3.16 -6.43
C LEU A 370 -20.33 -2.53 -7.07
N ASP A 371 -19.79 -3.14 -8.13
CA ASP A 371 -18.68 -2.57 -8.89
C ASP A 371 -19.02 -1.19 -9.49
N ARG A 372 -20.21 -1.04 -10.08
CA ARG A 372 -20.71 0.26 -10.57
C ARG A 372 -20.81 1.30 -9.45
N VAL A 373 -21.30 0.90 -8.28
CA VAL A 373 -21.36 1.79 -7.11
C VAL A 373 -19.95 2.19 -6.65
N PHE A 374 -18.97 1.29 -6.68
CA PHE A 374 -17.58 1.64 -6.35
C PHE A 374 -16.98 2.66 -7.32
N ARG A 375 -17.26 2.55 -8.62
CA ARG A 375 -16.81 3.54 -9.62
C ARG A 375 -17.39 4.94 -9.33
N GLN A 376 -18.69 5.01 -9.04
CA GLN A 376 -19.36 6.25 -8.63
C GLN A 376 -18.75 6.86 -7.36
N ILE A 377 -18.54 6.05 -6.33
CA ILE A 377 -17.93 6.51 -5.07
C ILE A 377 -16.53 7.07 -5.33
N ALA A 378 -15.72 6.35 -6.10
CA ALA A 378 -14.36 6.79 -6.43
C ALA A 378 -14.35 8.12 -7.18
N TRP A 379 -15.19 8.27 -8.22
CA TRP A 379 -15.31 9.52 -8.96
C TRP A 379 -15.75 10.67 -8.06
N GLN A 380 -16.82 10.45 -7.29
CA GLN A 380 -17.36 11.42 -6.34
C GLN A 380 -16.32 11.85 -5.29
N ALA A 381 -15.53 10.93 -4.74
CA ALA A 381 -14.48 11.26 -3.79
C ALA A 381 -13.38 12.12 -4.42
N VAL A 382 -12.96 11.79 -5.64
CA VAL A 382 -11.87 12.47 -6.35
C VAL A 382 -12.23 13.89 -6.75
N VAL A 383 -13.38 14.11 -7.39
CA VAL A 383 -13.75 15.46 -7.88
C VAL A 383 -14.21 16.41 -6.78
N ASN A 384 -14.65 15.88 -5.64
CA ASN A 384 -15.04 16.71 -4.49
C ASN A 384 -13.88 17.04 -3.55
N ASN A 385 -12.73 16.38 -3.69
CA ASN A 385 -11.54 16.70 -2.92
C ASN A 385 -10.61 17.62 -3.74
N PRO A 386 -10.52 18.92 -3.42
CA PRO A 386 -9.73 19.87 -4.21
C PRO A 386 -8.22 19.58 -4.22
N LEU A 387 -7.72 18.78 -3.28
CA LEU A 387 -6.32 18.39 -3.20
C LEU A 387 -5.97 17.20 -4.09
N SER A 388 -6.96 16.57 -4.74
CA SER A 388 -6.74 15.50 -5.72
C SER A 388 -6.13 16.03 -7.02
N GLY A 389 -6.34 17.33 -7.30
CA GLY A 389 -5.95 17.96 -8.56
C GLY A 389 -6.86 17.61 -9.75
N VAL A 390 -8.00 16.95 -9.51
CA VAL A 390 -8.98 16.56 -10.53
C VAL A 390 -10.29 17.29 -10.29
N THR A 391 -10.94 17.70 -11.37
CA THR A 391 -12.19 18.47 -11.37
C THR A 391 -13.27 17.77 -12.19
N ALA A 392 -14.55 18.05 -11.92
CA ALA A 392 -15.66 17.48 -12.68
C ALA A 392 -15.64 17.89 -14.18
N SER A 393 -14.99 19.00 -14.55
CA SER A 393 -14.79 19.39 -15.95
C SER A 393 -13.88 18.43 -16.71
N ASP A 394 -13.02 17.66 -16.03
CA ASP A 394 -12.15 16.67 -16.66
C ASP A 394 -12.96 15.49 -17.27
N GLU A 395 -14.25 15.37 -16.94
CA GLU A 395 -15.20 14.44 -17.58
C GLU A 395 -15.59 14.88 -19.01
N VAL A 396 -15.55 16.19 -19.32
CA VAL A 396 -16.13 16.78 -20.53
C VAL A 396 -15.14 16.83 -21.70
N ASP A 397 -13.84 16.91 -21.44
CA ASP A 397 -12.80 16.98 -22.48
C ASP A 397 -12.56 15.66 -23.22
N VAL A 398 -13.16 14.56 -22.73
CA VAL A 398 -13.10 13.24 -23.37
C VAL A 398 -14.19 13.08 -24.44
N ILE A 399 -15.37 13.68 -24.26
CA ILE A 399 -16.48 13.56 -25.24
C ILE A 399 -16.22 14.37 -26.52
N LYS A 400 -15.29 15.34 -26.49
CA LYS A 400 -15.02 16.24 -27.63
C LYS A 400 -13.85 15.82 -28.52
N ASN A 401 -13.13 14.76 -28.18
CA ASN A 401 -11.94 14.32 -28.92
C ASN A 401 -12.09 12.94 -29.58
N ASP A 402 -13.31 12.38 -29.62
CA ASP A 402 -13.66 11.21 -30.44
C ASP A 402 -14.34 11.62 -31.76
#